data_AF-A0A419GP46-F1
#
_entry.id   AF-A0A419GP46-F1
#
_cell.length_a   1.000
_cell.length_b   1.000
_cell.length_c   1.000
_cell.angle_alpha   90.00
_cell.angle_beta   90.00
_cell.angle_gamma   90.00
#
_symmetry.space_group_name_H-M   'P 1'
#
loop_
_entity.id
_entity.type
_entity.pdbx_description
1 polymer ?
#
loop_
_entity_poly.entity_id
_entity_poly.type
_entity_poly.pdbx_seq_one_letter_code
_entity_poly.pdbx_strand_id
1 'polypeptide(L)' 'MKTKNKDNSFAYIFSNEKLREFKDMPIKARLQWLEEANAFINKALGFRKRARFDERFKGLGKRR' A
#
# COMPACT_ATOMS: atom_id res chain seq x y z
N MET A 1 -20.14 -1.44 -27.90
CA MET A 1 -20.11 -1.59 -26.43
C MET A 1 -19.07 -0.63 -25.87
N LYS A 2 -19.47 0.33 -25.03
CA LYS A 2 -18.51 1.26 -24.39
C LYS A 2 -17.89 0.56 -23.18
N THR A 3 -16.61 0.18 -23.29
CA THR A 3 -15.80 -0.32 -22.18
C THR A 3 -15.61 0.81 -21.17
N LYS A 4 -16.38 0.80 -20.08
CA LYS A 4 -16.12 1.65 -18.92
C LYS A 4 -14.84 1.12 -18.26
N ASN A 5 -13.70 1.70 -18.62
CA ASN A 5 -12.51 1.66 -17.76
C ASN A 5 -12.94 2.27 -16.42
N LYS A 6 -13.17 1.41 -15.42
CA LYS A 6 -13.21 1.86 -14.04
C LYS A 6 -11.78 2.25 -13.72
N ASP A 7 -11.47 3.53 -13.88
CA ASP A 7 -10.31 4.12 -13.26
C ASP A 7 -10.45 3.83 -11.77
N ASN A 8 -9.72 2.80 -11.31
CA ASN A 8 -9.49 2.55 -9.90
C ASN A 8 -8.60 3.69 -9.43
N SER A 9 -9.18 4.89 -9.31
CA SER A 9 -8.48 6.04 -8.77
C SER A 9 -8.06 5.64 -7.38
N PHE A 10 -6.75 5.47 -7.21
CA PHE A 10 -6.18 5.19 -5.91
C PHE A 10 -6.70 6.29 -4.97
N ALA A 11 -7.23 5.92 -3.81
CA ALA A 11 -7.94 6.84 -2.91
C ALA A 11 -7.08 8.05 -2.47
N TYR A 12 -5.79 8.06 -2.78
CA TYR A 12 -4.86 9.13 -2.49
C TYR A 12 -3.70 9.16 -3.49
N ILE A 13 -3.57 10.24 -4.26
CA ILE A 13 -2.40 10.49 -5.11
C ILE A 13 -1.42 11.34 -4.31
N PHE A 14 -0.21 10.83 -4.08
CA PHE A 14 0.85 11.58 -3.42
C PHE A 14 1.32 12.74 -4.30
N SER A 15 1.50 13.93 -3.71
CA SER A 15 2.09 15.06 -4.43
C SER A 15 3.56 14.82 -4.75
N ASN A 16 4.08 15.47 -5.81
CA ASN A 16 5.51 15.42 -6.16
C ASN A 16 6.41 15.94 -5.04
N GLU A 17 5.91 16.84 -4.19
CA GLU A 17 6.60 17.31 -3.01
C GLU A 17 6.76 16.21 -1.96
N LYS A 18 5.68 15.49 -1.64
CA LYS A 18 5.71 14.34 -0.73
C LYS A 18 6.62 13.22 -1.23
N LEU A 19 6.66 12.99 -2.54
CA LEU A 19 7.58 12.03 -3.14
C LEU A 19 9.06 12.46 -3.00
N ARG A 20 9.35 13.76 -3.08
CA ARG A 20 10.70 14.29 -2.85
C ARG A 20 11.11 14.22 -1.39
N GLU A 21 10.24 14.64 -0.47
CA GLU A 21 10.47 14.48 0.97
C GLU A 21 10.81 13.02 1.31
N PHE A 22 10.03 12.07 0.79
CA PHE A 22 10.27 10.64 0.99
C PHE A 22 11.60 10.15 0.40
N LYS A 23 11.97 10.65 -0.79
CA LYS A 23 13.23 10.30 -1.45
C LYS A 23 14.44 10.74 -0.63
N ASP A 24 14.36 11.93 -0.06
CA ASP A 24 15.46 12.60 0.65
C ASP A 24 15.57 12.16 2.12
N MET A 25 14.61 11.37 2.64
CA MET A 25 14.71 10.77 3.97
C MET A 25 15.91 9.81 4.09
N PRO A 26 16.59 9.79 5.25
CA PRO A 26 17.55 8.75 5.58
C PRO A 26 16.94 7.36 5.39
N ILE A 27 17.73 6.41 4.89
CA ILE A 27 17.27 5.06 4.54
C ILE A 27 16.51 4.41 5.71
N LYS A 28 17.00 4.56 6.94
CA LYS A 28 16.36 4.03 8.15
C LYS A 28 14.98 4.65 8.40
N ALA A 29 14.84 5.97 8.27
CA ALA A 29 13.57 6.66 8.47
C ALA A 29 12.52 6.26 7.42
N ARG A 30 12.96 6.10 6.16
CA ARG A 30 12.11 5.61 5.09
C ARG A 30 11.65 4.17 5.30
N LEU A 31 12.53 3.29 5.80
CA LEU A 31 12.16 1.92 6.17
C LEU A 31 11.10 1.92 7.28
N GLN A 32 11.34 2.68 8.35
CA GLN A 32 10.40 2.83 9.46
C GLN A 32 9.03 3.31 8.98
N TRP A 33 8.98 4.33 8.13
CA TRP A 33 7.73 4.83 7.56
C TRP A 33 6.96 3.75 6.79
N LEU A 34 7.66 2.95 5.98
CA LEU A 34 7.07 1.85 5.23
C LEU A 34 6.53 0.74 6.15
N GLU A 35 7.23 0.43 7.24
CA GLU A 35 6.81 -0.54 8.25
C GLU A 35 5.55 -0.08 8.99
N GLU A 36 5.51 1.18 9.40
CA GLU A 36 4.34 1.79 10.06
C GLU A 36 3.12 1.83 9.14
N ALA A 37 3.31 2.24 7.88
CA ALA A 37 2.25 2.22 6.88
C ALA A 37 1.72 0.78 6.65
N ASN A 38 2.63 -0.20 6.57
CA ASN A 38 2.24 -1.60 6.45
C ASN A 38 1.45 -2.10 7.67
N ALA A 39 1.87 -1.74 8.88
CA ALA A 39 1.17 -2.08 10.12
C ALA A 39 -0.22 -1.44 10.19
N PHE A 40 -0.33 -0.16 9.81
CA PHE A 40 -1.61 0.56 9.73
C PHE A 40 -2.57 -0.12 8.77
N ILE A 41 -2.12 -0.42 7.54
CA ILE A 41 -2.94 -1.10 6.52
C ILE A 41 -3.39 -2.48 7.04
N ASN A 42 -2.48 -3.24 7.66
CA ASN A 42 -2.80 -4.55 8.21
C ASN A 42 -3.83 -4.45 9.36
N LYS A 43 -3.75 -3.42 10.20
CA LYS A 43 -4.73 -3.15 11.27
C LYS A 43 -6.09 -2.72 10.71
N ALA A 44 -6.10 -1.85 9.71
CA ALA A 44 -7.33 -1.29 9.14
C ALA A 44 -8.09 -2.28 8.24
N LEU A 45 -7.39 -2.98 7.35
CA LEU A 45 -8.02 -3.91 6.39
C LEU A 45 -8.04 -5.36 6.90
N GLY A 46 -7.12 -5.72 7.79
CA GLY A 46 -6.84 -7.11 8.13
C GLY A 46 -6.02 -7.79 7.03
N PHE A 47 -5.05 -8.59 7.44
CA PHE A 47 -4.13 -9.29 6.53
C PHE A 47 -4.85 -10.12 5.45
N ARG A 48 -5.96 -10.77 5.82
CA ARG A 48 -6.77 -11.58 4.87
C ARG A 48 -7.39 -10.75 3.75
N LYS A 49 -7.83 -9.52 4.01
CA LYS A 49 -8.36 -8.66 2.93
C LYS A 49 -7.23 -8.21 2.03
N ARG A 50 -6.09 -7.81 2.60
CA ARG A 50 -4.89 -7.41 1.84
C ARG A 50 -4.41 -8.53 0.91
N ALA A 51 -4.36 -9.77 1.40
CA ALA A 51 -3.97 -10.94 0.61
C ALA A 51 -4.91 -11.29 -0.55
N ARG A 52 -6.14 -10.73 -0.59
CA ARG A 52 -7.06 -10.87 -1.73
C ARG A 52 -6.84 -9.83 -2.82
N PHE A 53 -6.37 -8.64 -2.47
CA PHE A 53 -6.22 -7.52 -3.40
C PHE A 53 -4.78 -7.28 -3.84
N ASP A 54 -3.80 -7.80 -3.10
CA ASP A 54 -2.38 -7.62 -3.38
C ASP A 54 -1.73 -8.99 -3.64
N GLU A 55 -1.31 -9.22 -4.89
CA GLU A 55 -0.75 -10.50 -5.34
C GLU A 55 0.52 -10.89 -4.57
N ARG A 56 1.27 -9.91 -4.04
CA ARG A 56 2.48 -10.17 -3.23
C ARG A 56 2.17 -10.94 -1.96
N PHE A 57 0.93 -10.87 -1.48
CA PHE A 57 0.46 -11.52 -0.27
C PHE A 57 -0.39 -12.77 -0.55
N LYS A 58 -0.55 -13.15 -1.82
CA LYS A 58 -1.32 -14.32 -2.24
C LYS A 58 -0.69 -15.58 -1.63
N GLY A 59 -1.51 -16.40 -0.97
CA GLY A 59 -1.05 -17.65 -0.32
C GLY A 59 -0.51 -17.50 1.11
N LEU A 60 -0.19 -16.28 1.56
CA LEU A 60 0.29 -16.05 2.94
C LEU A 60 -0.83 -16.05 3.98
N GLY A 61 -2.08 -15.80 3.57
CA GLY A 61 -3.25 -15.75 4.46
C GLY A 61 -3.72 -17.10 5.05
N LYS A 62 -3.00 -18.20 4.78
CA LYS A 62 -3.35 -19.57 5.22
C LYS A 62 -2.62 -20.06 6.47
N ARG A 63 -1.60 -19.35 6.96
CA ARG A 63 -0.94 -19.73 8.23
C ARG A 63 -1.58 -18.95 9.38
N ARG A 64 -2.23 -19.74 10.26
CA ARG A 64 -2.79 -19.32 11.54
C ARG A 64 -1.69 -18.82 12.47
#